data_AF-A0A954T3M6-F1
#
_entry.id   AF-A0A954T3M6-F1
#
_cell.length_a   1.000
_cell.length_b   1.000
_cell.length_c   1.000
_cell.angle_alpha   90.00
_cell.angle_beta   90.00
_cell.angle_gamma   90.00
#
_symmetry.space_group_name_H-M   'P 1'
#
loop_
_entity.id
_entity.type
_entity.pdbx_description
1 polymer ?
#
loop_
_entity_poly.entity_id
_entity_poly.type
_entity_poly.pdbx_seq_one_letter_code
_entity_poly.pdbx_strand_id
1 'polypeptide(L)'
;DGQRDAAPGSLELETLIRGVFERQRFLDLLHHFIVFEEDPDTGALHKIIAGYHQFHAVNAAVEETVRASGMTETGSVLREDAGTYWSGRQRGGKPGDRRAGVVWHTQGSGKSFSMLFFAARVVRHPAMQNPTLVVLTDRNDLDDQLFGQFQRCADILGQTPVQAEGREHLRELLN
;
A
#
# COMPACT_ATOMS: atom_id res chain seq x y z
N ASP A 1 -15.13 1.57 -15.05
CA ASP A 1 -14.93 0.12 -14.78
C ASP A 1 -13.84 -0.15 -13.73
N GLY A 2 -13.26 0.90 -13.12
CA GLY A 2 -12.17 0.74 -12.16
C GLY A 2 -10.83 0.34 -12.80
N GLN A 3 -10.72 0.37 -14.13
CA GLN A 3 -9.49 0.00 -14.85
C GLN A 3 -8.96 1.13 -15.73
N ARG A 4 -9.80 2.10 -16.09
CA ARG A 4 -9.47 3.25 -16.93
C ARG A 4 -10.11 4.51 -16.39
N ASP A 5 -9.53 5.65 -16.76
CA ASP A 5 -10.17 6.94 -16.56
C ASP A 5 -11.51 6.97 -17.31
N ALA A 6 -12.55 7.43 -16.63
CA ALA A 6 -13.87 7.58 -17.22
C ALA A 6 -13.81 8.67 -18.31
N ALA A 7 -14.50 8.44 -19.43
CA ALA A 7 -14.58 9.43 -20.49
C ALA A 7 -15.27 10.72 -19.98
N PRO A 8 -14.89 11.91 -20.47
CA PRO A 8 -15.62 13.13 -20.15
C PRO A 8 -17.12 12.97 -20.42
N GLY A 9 -17.96 13.31 -19.43
CA GLY A 9 -19.42 13.15 -19.52
C GLY A 9 -19.97 11.78 -19.10
N SER A 10 -19.12 10.86 -18.63
CA SER A 10 -19.58 9.61 -18.01
C SER A 10 -20.38 9.87 -16.73
N LEU A 11 -21.39 9.05 -16.44
CA LEU A 11 -22.14 9.15 -15.19
C LEU A 11 -21.25 8.75 -14.01
N GLU A 12 -21.08 9.66 -13.05
CA GLU A 12 -20.27 9.43 -11.86
C GLU A 12 -20.79 8.24 -11.03
N LEU A 13 -22.11 8.11 -10.90
CA LEU A 13 -22.74 6.99 -10.19
C LEU A 13 -22.44 5.65 -10.86
N GLU A 14 -22.40 5.60 -12.20
CA GLU A 14 -22.03 4.38 -12.91
C GLU A 14 -20.56 4.03 -12.68
N THR A 15 -19.68 5.03 -12.61
CA THR A 15 -18.27 4.84 -12.29
C THR A 15 -18.09 4.29 -10.88
N LEU A 16 -18.87 4.79 -9.91
CA LEU A 16 -18.87 4.29 -8.54
C LEU A 16 -19.36 2.84 -8.47
N ILE A 17 -20.52 2.54 -9.06
CA ILE A 17 -21.13 1.20 -9.00
C ILE A 17 -20.26 0.16 -9.71
N ARG A 18 -19.78 0.45 -10.93
CA ARG A 18 -18.99 -0.50 -11.72
C ARG A 18 -17.52 -0.54 -11.32
N GLY A 19 -17.01 0.52 -10.69
CA GLY A 19 -15.64 0.61 -10.23
C GLY A 19 -15.52 0.17 -8.78
N VAL A 20 -15.88 1.06 -7.85
CA VAL A 20 -15.70 0.88 -6.41
C VAL A 20 -16.51 -0.30 -5.84
N PHE A 21 -17.74 -0.51 -6.31
CA PHE A 21 -18.62 -1.58 -5.82
C PHE A 21 -18.49 -2.92 -6.57
N GLU A 22 -17.46 -3.08 -7.41
CA GLU A 22 -17.01 -4.42 -7.75
C GLU A 22 -16.63 -5.16 -6.46
N ARG A 23 -17.11 -6.40 -6.29
CA ARG A 23 -17.10 -7.11 -5.02
C ARG A 23 -15.69 -7.20 -4.42
N GLN A 24 -14.70 -7.61 -5.21
CA GLN A 24 -13.34 -7.78 -4.70
C GLN A 24 -12.71 -6.43 -4.37
N ARG A 25 -12.85 -5.45 -5.26
CA ARG A 25 -12.34 -4.10 -5.05
C ARG A 25 -12.93 -3.42 -3.82
N PHE A 26 -14.23 -3.60 -3.59
CA PHE A 26 -14.90 -3.05 -2.42
C PHE A 26 -14.38 -3.67 -1.13
N LEU A 27 -14.19 -4.99 -1.11
CA LEU A 27 -13.60 -5.69 0.04
C LEU A 27 -12.15 -5.22 0.27
N ASP A 28 -11.36 -5.10 -0.79
CA ASP A 28 -9.98 -4.61 -0.71
C ASP A 28 -9.95 -3.20 -0.11
N LEU A 29 -10.83 -2.31 -0.57
CA LEU A 29 -10.98 -0.95 -0.04
C LEU A 29 -11.27 -0.97 1.46
N LEU A 30 -12.25 -1.78 1.89
CA LEU A 30 -12.64 -1.87 3.30
C LEU A 30 -11.54 -2.48 4.19
N HIS A 31 -10.82 -3.50 3.70
CA HIS A 31 -9.85 -4.24 4.50
C HIS A 31 -8.47 -3.55 4.59
N HIS A 32 -8.07 -2.79 3.57
CA HIS A 32 -6.68 -2.35 3.42
C HIS A 32 -6.50 -0.85 3.18
N PHE A 33 -7.57 -0.11 2.90
CA PHE A 33 -7.47 1.29 2.44
C PHE A 33 -8.31 2.26 3.28
N ILE A 34 -8.66 1.84 4.50
CA ILE A 34 -9.31 2.68 5.51
C ILE A 34 -8.48 2.58 6.79
N VAL A 35 -8.06 3.73 7.31
CA VAL A 35 -7.38 3.81 8.61
C VAL A 35 -8.13 4.76 9.52
N PHE A 36 -7.96 4.52 10.81
CA PHE A 36 -8.44 5.39 11.87
C PHE A 36 -7.22 5.90 12.61
N GLU A 37 -7.11 7.22 12.72
CA GLU A 37 -6.03 7.91 13.39
C GLU A 37 -6.64 8.74 14.50
N GLU A 38 -6.15 8.55 15.73
CA GLU A 38 -6.54 9.39 16.86
C GLU A 38 -5.56 10.56 16.97
N ASP A 39 -6.09 11.78 17.01
CA ASP A 39 -5.31 12.98 17.27
C ASP A 39 -4.81 12.95 18.72
N PRO A 40 -3.49 12.99 18.95
CA PRO A 40 -2.92 12.79 20.29
C PRO A 40 -3.21 13.94 21.25
N ASP A 41 -3.50 15.15 20.75
CA ASP A 41 -3.72 16.34 21.57
C ASP A 41 -5.21 16.47 21.96
N THR A 42 -6.11 16.08 21.07
CA THR A 42 -7.56 16.28 21.21
C THR A 42 -8.35 15.00 21.45
N GLY A 43 -7.76 13.83 21.19
CA GLY A 43 -8.45 12.54 21.19
C GLY A 43 -9.45 12.37 20.04
N ALA A 44 -9.43 13.25 19.04
CA ALA A 44 -10.35 13.19 17.92
C ALA A 44 -10.03 12.01 17.01
N LEU A 45 -11.03 11.16 16.73
CA LEU A 45 -10.88 10.03 15.81
C LEU A 45 -11.13 10.47 14.37
N HIS A 46 -10.09 10.41 13.54
CA HIS A 46 -10.14 10.69 12.12
C HIS A 46 -10.19 9.40 11.32
N LYS A 47 -11.30 9.18 10.60
CA LYS A 47 -11.40 8.13 9.59
C LYS A 47 -10.84 8.64 8.27
N ILE A 48 -9.83 7.96 7.75
CA ILE A 48 -9.15 8.31 6.51
C ILE A 48 -9.37 7.17 5.51
N ILE A 49 -9.82 7.51 4.31
CA ILE A 49 -10.04 6.57 3.20
C ILE A 49 -9.05 6.92 2.10
N ALA A 50 -8.40 5.91 1.52
CA ALA A 50 -7.43 6.12 0.45
C ALA A 50 -8.07 6.83 -0.77
N GLY A 51 -7.33 7.78 -1.34
CA GLY A 51 -7.65 8.32 -2.65
C GLY A 51 -7.50 7.26 -3.75
N TYR A 52 -8.24 7.40 -4.85
CA TYR A 52 -8.21 6.42 -5.95
C TYR A 52 -6.78 6.16 -6.46
N HIS A 53 -5.95 7.20 -6.57
CA HIS A 53 -4.57 7.07 -7.02
C HIS A 53 -3.71 6.25 -6.04
N GLN A 54 -3.97 6.34 -4.72
CA GLN A 54 -3.29 5.52 -3.71
C GLN A 54 -3.75 4.07 -3.83
N PHE A 55 -5.07 3.83 -3.98
CA PHE A 55 -5.64 2.49 -4.16
C PHE A 55 -4.97 1.76 -5.32
N HIS A 56 -4.93 2.38 -6.50
CA HIS A 56 -4.34 1.78 -7.70
C HIS A 56 -2.82 1.65 -7.61
N ALA A 57 -2.11 2.68 -7.15
CA ALA A 57 -0.64 2.64 -7.05
C ALA A 57 -0.17 1.56 -6.06
N VAL A 58 -0.85 1.42 -4.93
CA VAL A 58 -0.51 0.42 -3.91
C VAL A 58 -0.78 -0.98 -4.41
N ASN A 59 -1.93 -1.25 -5.03
CA ASN A 59 -2.22 -2.58 -5.56
C ASN A 59 -1.20 -3.01 -6.63
N ALA A 60 -0.87 -2.11 -7.55
CA ALA A 60 0.17 -2.38 -8.53
C ALA A 60 1.55 -2.63 -7.89
N ALA A 61 1.91 -1.85 -6.86
CA ALA A 61 3.16 -2.06 -6.12
C ALA A 61 3.17 -3.42 -5.40
N VAL A 62 2.06 -3.84 -4.79
CA VAL A 62 1.94 -5.15 -4.11
C VAL A 62 2.09 -6.30 -5.10
N GLU A 63 1.38 -6.26 -6.23
CA GLU A 63 1.49 -7.28 -7.29
C GLU A 63 2.92 -7.40 -7.80
N GLU A 64 3.58 -6.26 -8.00
CA GLU A 64 4.94 -6.20 -8.49
C GLU A 64 5.94 -6.70 -7.44
N THR A 65 5.72 -6.44 -6.15
CA THR A 65 6.49 -7.02 -5.05
C THR A 65 6.34 -8.55 -4.98
N VAL A 66 5.12 -9.07 -5.13
CA VAL A 66 4.86 -10.53 -5.16
C VAL A 66 5.54 -11.18 -6.37
N ARG A 67 5.49 -10.53 -7.54
CA ARG A 67 6.24 -10.98 -8.73
C ARG A 67 7.74 -11.00 -8.45
N ALA A 68 8.28 -9.90 -7.93
CA ALA A 68 9.70 -9.71 -7.69
C ALA A 68 10.27 -10.67 -6.62
N SER A 69 9.48 -11.02 -5.61
CA SER A 69 9.89 -11.94 -4.54
C SER A 69 10.04 -13.38 -5.04
N GLY A 70 9.28 -13.75 -6.08
CA GLY A 70 9.22 -15.14 -6.57
C GLY A 70 8.45 -16.08 -5.64
N MET A 71 7.80 -15.55 -4.59
CA MET A 71 7.05 -16.31 -3.59
C MET A 71 5.62 -16.67 -4.05
N THR A 72 5.40 -16.85 -5.35
CA THR A 72 4.06 -17.11 -5.88
C THR A 72 3.58 -18.49 -5.42
N GLU A 73 2.51 -18.56 -4.64
CA GLU A 73 1.90 -19.85 -4.32
C GLU A 73 1.30 -20.50 -5.58
N THR A 74 1.47 -21.82 -5.67
CA THR A 74 0.90 -22.66 -6.73
C THR A 74 -0.60 -22.81 -6.47
N GLY A 75 -1.44 -21.81 -6.78
CA GLY A 75 -2.90 -22.04 -6.72
C GLY A 75 -3.88 -20.88 -6.73
N SER A 76 -3.51 -19.61 -6.51
CA SER A 76 -4.52 -18.53 -6.47
C SER A 76 -4.09 -17.26 -7.20
N VAL A 77 -4.00 -17.33 -8.53
CA VAL A 77 -3.99 -16.10 -9.33
C VAL A 77 -5.43 -15.81 -9.72
N LEU A 78 -6.17 -15.11 -8.85
CA LEU A 78 -7.16 -14.18 -9.37
C LEU A 78 -6.33 -13.15 -10.14
N ARG A 79 -6.22 -13.36 -11.45
CA ARG A 79 -5.65 -12.39 -12.37
C ARG A 79 -6.65 -11.24 -12.36
N GLU A 80 -6.44 -10.25 -11.51
CA GLU A 80 -6.98 -8.94 -11.82
C GLU A 80 -6.26 -8.49 -13.10
N ASP A 81 -7.04 -8.24 -14.15
CA ASP A 81 -6.51 -7.63 -15.36
C ASP A 81 -5.83 -6.31 -14.97
N ALA A 82 -4.60 -6.14 -15.45
CA ALA A 82 -3.79 -4.96 -15.14
C ALA A 82 -4.58 -3.69 -15.43
N GLY A 83 -4.79 -2.87 -14.39
CA GLY A 83 -5.36 -1.55 -14.57
C GLY A 83 -4.51 -0.71 -15.51
N THR A 84 -5.18 0.04 -16.38
CA THR A 84 -4.55 0.86 -17.43
C THR A 84 -4.04 2.20 -16.90
N TYR A 85 -4.05 2.40 -15.57
CA TYR A 85 -3.44 3.56 -14.93
C TYR A 85 -1.93 3.57 -15.21
N TRP A 86 -1.26 4.71 -14.97
CA TRP A 86 0.20 4.84 -15.11
C TRP A 86 1.02 3.86 -14.24
N SER A 87 0.34 3.05 -13.43
CA SER A 87 0.85 1.84 -12.77
C SER A 87 0.93 0.66 -13.77
N GLY A 88 2.02 0.59 -14.54
CA GLY A 88 2.33 -0.56 -15.38
C GLY A 88 3.24 -1.56 -14.67
N ARG A 89 3.18 -2.83 -15.07
CA ARG A 89 4.19 -3.84 -14.69
C ARG A 89 5.59 -3.36 -15.04
N GLN A 90 6.57 -3.76 -14.25
CA GLN A 90 7.96 -3.46 -14.58
C GLN A 90 8.31 -4.06 -15.96
N ARG A 91 8.73 -3.20 -16.90
CA ARG A 91 9.13 -3.64 -18.25
C ARG A 91 10.31 -4.60 -18.14
N GLY A 92 10.13 -5.82 -18.62
CA GLY A 92 11.15 -6.88 -18.57
C GLY A 92 11.32 -7.55 -17.20
N GLY A 93 10.44 -7.28 -16.24
CA GLY A 93 10.45 -7.94 -14.93
C GLY A 93 10.20 -9.45 -15.05
N LYS A 94 10.98 -10.26 -14.32
CA LYS A 94 10.89 -11.72 -14.29
C LYS A 94 10.57 -12.20 -12.87
N PRO A 95 9.70 -13.21 -12.67
CA PRO A 95 9.42 -13.75 -11.34
C PRO A 95 10.71 -14.04 -10.56
N GLY A 96 10.80 -13.55 -9.32
CA GLY A 96 11.97 -13.75 -8.45
C GLY A 96 13.21 -12.90 -8.78
N ASP A 97 13.11 -11.91 -9.68
CA ASP A 97 14.24 -11.04 -10.03
C ASP A 97 14.62 -10.01 -8.95
N ARG A 98 13.88 -9.97 -7.84
CA ARG A 98 14.10 -9.08 -6.68
C ARG A 98 14.03 -7.59 -7.04
N ARG A 99 13.37 -7.26 -8.15
CA ARG A 99 13.15 -5.87 -8.59
C ARG A 99 11.66 -5.62 -8.55
N ALA A 100 11.19 -4.86 -7.56
CA ALA A 100 9.79 -4.45 -7.52
C ALA A 100 9.59 -3.20 -8.39
N GLY A 101 10.14 -2.05 -8.00
CA GLY A 101 10.05 -0.85 -8.85
C GLY A 101 10.11 0.44 -8.05
N VAL A 102 9.56 1.50 -8.64
CA VAL A 102 9.51 2.84 -8.07
C VAL A 102 8.08 3.38 -8.19
N VAL A 103 7.54 3.86 -7.08
CA VAL A 103 6.26 4.59 -7.06
C VAL A 103 6.55 6.08 -6.96
N TRP A 104 6.13 6.85 -7.97
CA TRP A 104 6.33 8.30 -8.00
C TRP A 104 5.06 9.03 -7.60
N HIS A 105 5.21 9.99 -6.68
CA HIS A 105 4.12 10.81 -6.16
C HIS A 105 4.48 12.29 -6.23
N THR A 106 3.49 13.16 -6.40
CA THR A 106 3.64 14.61 -6.19
C THR A 106 3.65 14.96 -4.69
N GLN A 107 4.18 16.12 -4.32
CA GLN A 107 4.14 16.60 -2.93
C GLN A 107 2.68 16.83 -2.48
N GLY A 108 2.37 16.48 -1.22
CA GLY A 108 1.02 16.63 -0.66
C GLY A 108 0.02 15.54 -1.07
N SER A 109 0.39 14.59 -1.94
CA SER A 109 -0.51 13.51 -2.40
C SER A 109 -0.71 12.36 -1.41
N GLY A 110 -0.28 12.49 -0.15
CA GLY A 110 -0.41 11.43 0.85
C GLY A 110 0.50 10.21 0.59
N LYS A 111 1.80 10.45 0.35
CA LYS A 111 2.77 9.36 0.13
C LYS A 111 2.89 8.43 1.33
N SER A 112 2.93 8.99 2.54
CA SER A 112 3.04 8.22 3.79
C SER A 112 1.87 7.26 3.96
N PHE A 113 0.64 7.68 3.65
CA PHE A 113 -0.52 6.78 3.63
C PHE A 113 -0.40 5.70 2.55
N SER A 114 0.15 6.02 1.38
CA SER A 114 0.39 5.01 0.34
C SER A 114 1.39 3.95 0.82
N MET A 115 2.45 4.35 1.53
CA MET A 115 3.41 3.42 2.15
C MET A 115 2.73 2.55 3.24
N LEU A 116 1.88 3.14 4.07
CA LEU A 116 1.13 2.44 5.10
C LEU A 116 0.17 1.39 4.50
N PHE A 117 -0.61 1.76 3.48
CA PHE A 117 -1.50 0.83 2.80
C PHE A 117 -0.73 -0.27 2.08
N PHE A 118 0.42 0.04 1.49
CA PHE A 118 1.34 -0.96 0.93
C PHE A 118 1.81 -1.93 2.00
N ALA A 119 2.28 -1.44 3.15
CA ALA A 119 2.70 -2.28 4.26
C ALA A 119 1.56 -3.19 4.72
N ALA A 120 0.37 -2.63 4.95
CA ALA A 120 -0.83 -3.36 5.38
C ALA A 120 -1.25 -4.46 4.39
N ARG A 121 -1.14 -4.19 3.08
CA ARG A 121 -1.41 -5.18 2.04
C ARG A 121 -0.35 -6.28 2.06
N VAL A 122 0.93 -5.93 2.07
CA VAL A 122 2.04 -6.89 1.97
C VAL A 122 2.10 -7.83 3.17
N VAL A 123 1.93 -7.33 4.41
CA VAL A 123 1.96 -8.18 5.61
C VAL A 123 0.81 -9.19 5.67
N ARG A 124 -0.33 -8.86 5.06
CA ARG A 124 -1.52 -9.73 4.99
C ARG A 124 -1.58 -10.56 3.70
N HIS A 125 -0.71 -10.31 2.73
CA HIS A 125 -0.77 -10.99 1.44
C HIS A 125 -0.33 -12.46 1.60
N PRO A 126 -1.17 -13.46 1.24
CA PRO A 126 -0.86 -14.88 1.50
C PRO A 126 0.50 -15.31 0.92
N ALA A 127 0.80 -14.90 -0.31
CA ALA A 127 2.07 -15.23 -0.97
C ALA A 127 3.32 -14.62 -0.30
N MET A 128 3.18 -13.57 0.50
CA MET A 128 4.31 -12.87 1.10
C MET A 128 4.71 -13.43 2.46
N GLN A 129 3.90 -14.31 3.05
CA GLN A 129 4.19 -15.02 4.30
C GLN A 129 4.63 -14.10 5.46
N ASN A 130 3.93 -12.97 5.64
CA ASN A 130 4.22 -11.96 6.66
C ASN A 130 5.70 -11.50 6.66
N PRO A 131 6.14 -10.75 5.63
CA PRO A 131 7.55 -10.38 5.48
C PRO A 131 7.94 -9.25 6.43
N THR A 132 9.22 -9.18 6.76
CA THR A 132 9.80 -8.02 7.45
C THR A 132 9.90 -6.82 6.50
N LEU A 133 9.34 -5.69 6.92
CA LEU A 133 9.42 -4.43 6.18
C LEU A 133 10.40 -3.49 6.87
N VAL A 134 11.43 -3.06 6.15
CA VAL A 134 12.37 -2.02 6.61
C VAL A 134 12.12 -0.77 5.78
N VAL A 135 11.73 0.30 6.46
CA VAL A 135 11.51 1.62 5.86
C VAL A 135 12.73 2.48 6.14
N LEU A 136 13.30 3.09 5.11
CA LEU A 136 14.48 3.95 5.21
C LEU A 136 14.14 5.34 4.69
N THR A 137 14.48 6.34 5.49
CA THR A 137 14.36 7.76 5.16
C THR A 137 15.75 8.38 5.10
N ASP A 138 15.88 9.52 4.43
CA ASP A 138 17.15 10.24 4.27
C ASP A 138 17.42 11.25 5.40
N ARG A 139 16.44 11.53 6.27
CA ARG A 139 16.53 12.53 7.34
C ARG A 139 15.69 12.15 8.55
N ASN A 140 16.20 12.46 9.75
CA ASN A 140 15.57 12.12 11.03
C ASN A 140 14.17 12.76 11.21
N ASP A 141 13.99 14.02 10.79
CA ASP A 141 12.68 14.69 10.92
C ASP A 141 11.59 14.02 10.08
N LEU A 142 11.96 13.52 8.90
CA LEU A 142 11.06 12.76 8.02
C LEU A 142 10.81 11.36 8.59
N ASP A 143 11.83 10.74 9.18
CA ASP A 143 11.72 9.47 9.88
C ASP A 143 10.70 9.53 11.02
N ASP A 144 10.84 10.53 11.90
CA ASP A 144 9.96 10.72 13.06
C ASP A 144 8.51 10.96 12.63
N GLN A 145 8.30 11.75 11.58
CA GLN A 145 6.97 11.99 11.00
C GLN A 145 6.35 10.69 10.45
N LEU A 146 7.13 9.91 9.71
CA LEU A 146 6.67 8.68 9.09
C LEU A 146 6.40 7.60 10.15
N PHE A 147 7.30 7.46 11.11
CA PHE A 147 7.13 6.56 12.25
C PHE A 147 5.89 6.92 13.06
N GLY A 148 5.68 8.21 13.35
CA GLY A 148 4.46 8.68 14.02
C GLY A 148 3.18 8.32 13.26
N GLN A 149 3.16 8.47 11.93
CA GLN A 149 2.01 8.05 11.11
C GLN A 149 1.77 6.54 11.19
N PHE A 150 2.83 5.74 11.10
CA PHE A 150 2.75 4.28 11.19
C PHE A 150 2.28 3.82 12.58
N GLN A 151 2.76 4.47 13.65
CA GLN A 151 2.34 4.23 15.04
C GLN A 151 0.85 4.51 15.24
N ARG A 152 0.37 5.69 14.83
CA ARG A 152 -1.03 6.08 15.01
C ARG A 152 -2.02 5.24 14.21
N CYS A 153 -1.52 4.50 13.20
CA CYS A 153 -2.31 3.59 12.40
C CYS A 153 -1.90 2.12 12.58
N ALA A 154 -1.24 1.74 13.68
CA ALA A 154 -0.70 0.39 13.87
C ALA A 154 -1.75 -0.73 13.75
N ASP A 155 -3.02 -0.44 14.06
CA ASP A 155 -4.13 -1.39 13.96
C ASP A 155 -4.27 -2.01 12.56
N ILE A 156 -4.03 -1.22 11.50
CA ILE A 156 -4.12 -1.76 10.13
C ILE A 156 -2.98 -2.75 9.84
N LEU A 157 -1.83 -2.56 10.48
CA LEU A 157 -0.66 -3.42 10.33
C LEU A 157 -0.77 -4.70 11.18
N GLY A 158 -1.60 -4.69 12.23
CA GLY A 158 -1.74 -5.81 13.17
C GLY A 158 -0.53 -5.99 14.09
N GLN A 159 0.41 -5.04 14.07
CA GLN A 159 1.62 -5.03 14.89
C GLN A 159 2.07 -3.58 15.08
N THR A 160 2.70 -3.31 16.22
CA THR A 160 3.27 -2.00 16.53
C THR A 160 4.59 -1.84 15.78
N PRO A 161 4.76 -0.81 14.92
CA PRO A 161 6.03 -0.50 14.27
C PRO A 161 7.16 -0.25 15.28
N VAL A 162 8.40 -0.52 14.91
CA VAL A 162 9.58 -0.22 15.74
C VAL A 162 10.50 0.72 14.96
N GLN A 163 11.00 1.76 15.62
CA GLN A 163 11.96 2.70 15.05
C GLN A 163 13.38 2.28 15.46
N ALA A 164 14.28 2.13 14.48
CA ALA A 164 15.68 1.84 14.74
C ALA A 164 16.47 3.14 14.90
N GLU A 165 17.25 3.26 15.96
CA GLU A 165 18.08 4.46 16.24
C GLU A 165 19.34 4.55 15.37
N GLY A 166 19.66 3.47 14.66
CA GLY A 166 20.83 3.38 13.81
C GLY A 166 21.10 1.96 13.36
N ARG A 167 22.22 1.78 12.65
CA ARG A 167 22.56 0.52 12.01
C ARG A 167 22.73 -0.64 13.00
N GLU A 168 23.41 -0.43 14.13
CA GLU A 168 23.62 -1.50 15.12
C GLU A 168 22.30 -1.94 15.75
N HIS A 169 21.48 -0.97 16.21
CA HIS A 169 20.15 -1.26 16.74
C HIS A 169 19.26 -1.95 15.71
N LEU A 170 19.28 -1.54 14.43
CA LEU A 170 18.55 -2.23 13.36
C LEU A 170 19.00 -3.70 13.22
N ARG A 171 20.29 -4.00 13.35
CA ARG A 171 20.76 -5.40 13.31
C ARG A 171 20.25 -6.20 14.50
N GLU A 172 20.17 -5.59 15.67
CA GLU A 172 19.61 -6.25 16.87
C GLU A 172 18.12 -6.55 16.68
N LEU A 173 17.35 -5.63 16.09
CA LEU A 173 15.91 -5.81 15.82
C LEU A 173 15.59 -6.88 14.77
N LEU A 174 16.55 -7.23 13.91
CA LEU A 174 16.36 -8.18 12.79
C LEU A 174 16.83 -9.61 13.09
N ASN A 175 17.50 -9.84 14.22
CA ASN A 175 18.01 -11.15 14.64
C ASN A 175 17.14 -11.79 15.71
#